data_AF-A0A8H6H949-F1
#
_entry.id   AF-A0A8H6H949-F1
#
_cell.length_a   1.000
_cell.length_b   1.000
_cell.length_c   1.000
_cell.angle_alpha   90.00
_cell.angle_beta   90.00
_cell.angle_gamma   90.00
#
_symmetry.space_group_name_H-M   'P 1'
#
loop_
_entity.id
_entity.type
_entity.pdbx_description
1 polymer ?
#
loop_
_entity_poly.entity_id
_entity_poly.type
_entity_poly.pdbx_seq_one_letter_code
_entity_poly.pdbx_strand_id
1 'polypeptide(L)'
;MSWPDELVTMFNHAHAKNTLHESYYYGPCNKLLSYCFASFKFYVTLQSPSKDGSLEKINFAIFLITSHSSNVPVLIVEIKDDSQLEDAESLYSAGQQICSRFLVMFNKHLLPRLWGISLIGMSACIYRANTAKKQVNPLSRPCPTLHMFCC
;
A
#
# COMPACT_ATOMS: atom_id res chain seq x y z
N MET A 1 18.97 8.93 -6.02
CA MET A 1 19.28 8.57 -4.62
C MET A 1 19.14 7.07 -4.49
N SER A 2 20.13 6.39 -3.92
CA SER A 2 20.04 4.96 -3.59
C SER A 2 19.30 4.78 -2.25
N TRP A 3 18.60 3.66 -2.10
CA TRP A 3 18.00 3.27 -0.83
C TRP A 3 19.08 2.85 0.18
N PRO A 4 18.81 2.91 1.50
CA PRO A 4 19.72 2.37 2.50
C PRO A 4 19.99 0.87 2.27
N ASP A 5 21.23 0.44 2.39
CA ASP A 5 21.64 -0.96 2.13
C ASP A 5 20.91 -1.94 3.04
N GLU A 6 20.61 -1.55 4.29
CA GLU A 6 19.85 -2.37 5.22
C GLU A 6 18.42 -2.61 4.71
N LEU A 7 17.82 -1.59 4.08
CA LEU A 7 16.48 -1.69 3.52
C LEU A 7 16.46 -2.60 2.29
N VAL A 8 17.45 -2.45 1.40
CA VAL A 8 17.64 -3.34 0.25
C VAL A 8 17.82 -4.79 0.72
N THR A 9 18.67 -5.01 1.73
CA THR A 9 18.92 -6.33 2.32
C THR A 9 17.65 -6.96 2.89
N MET A 10 16.81 -6.18 3.58
CA MET A 10 15.54 -6.66 4.12
C MET A 10 14.58 -7.14 3.02
N PHE A 11 14.44 -6.37 1.93
CA PHE A 11 13.60 -6.77 0.81
C PHE A 11 14.17 -7.98 0.06
N ASN A 12 15.49 -8.03 -0.15
CA ASN A 12 16.14 -9.20 -0.75
C ASN A 12 15.93 -10.46 0.09
N HIS A 13 15.97 -10.37 1.42
CA HIS A 13 15.69 -11.50 2.31
C HIS A 13 14.23 -11.95 2.25
N ALA A 14 13.29 -10.99 2.15
CA ALA A 14 11.88 -11.32 1.95
C ALA A 14 11.64 -12.02 0.61
N HIS A 15 12.27 -11.51 -0.46
CA HIS A 15 12.18 -12.05 -1.81
C HIS A 15 12.84 -13.44 -1.93
N ALA A 16 14.06 -13.61 -1.40
CA ALA A 16 14.82 -14.85 -1.48
C ALA A 16 14.14 -16.03 -0.77
N LYS A 17 13.25 -15.75 0.19
CA LYS A 17 12.46 -16.81 0.84
C LYS A 17 11.44 -17.44 -0.11
N ASN A 18 11.15 -16.83 -1.26
CA ASN A 18 10.26 -17.34 -2.33
C ASN A 18 8.94 -17.94 -1.79
N THR A 19 8.46 -17.40 -0.67
CA THR A 19 7.25 -17.91 -0.03
C THR A 19 6.07 -17.09 -0.52
N LEU A 20 4.99 -17.77 -0.88
CA LEU A 20 3.65 -17.27 -1.21
C LEU A 20 2.95 -16.55 -0.04
N HIS A 21 3.72 -15.83 0.79
CA HIS A 21 3.23 -15.27 2.03
C HIS A 21 3.66 -13.82 2.18
N GLU A 22 2.66 -12.94 2.00
CA GLU A 22 2.72 -11.49 2.18
C GLU A 22 3.37 -11.05 3.51
N SER A 23 3.35 -11.90 4.55
CA SER A 23 3.84 -11.56 5.88
C SER A 23 5.34 -11.23 5.95
N TYR A 24 6.15 -11.78 5.03
CA TYR A 24 7.56 -11.44 4.94
C TYR A 24 7.82 -10.02 4.45
N TYR A 25 6.88 -9.43 3.72
CA TYR A 25 6.97 -8.06 3.23
C TYR A 25 6.54 -7.03 4.27
N TYR A 26 5.87 -7.42 5.36
CA TYR A 26 5.35 -6.48 6.36
C TYR A 26 6.45 -5.73 7.11
N GLY A 27 7.49 -6.43 7.58
CA GLY A 27 8.64 -5.83 8.25
C GLY A 27 9.40 -4.84 7.36
N PRO A 28 9.85 -5.26 6.16
CA PRO A 28 10.51 -4.39 5.19
C PRO A 28 9.66 -3.18 4.79
N CYS A 29 8.37 -3.37 4.51
CA CYS A 29 7.46 -2.26 4.16
C CYS A 29 7.32 -1.27 5.33
N ASN A 30 7.15 -1.74 6.56
CA ASN A 30 7.07 -0.85 7.73
C ASN A 30 8.35 -0.02 7.91
N LYS A 31 9.52 -0.62 7.66
CA LYS A 31 10.81 0.10 7.68
C LYS A 31 10.91 1.11 6.54
N LEU A 32 10.48 0.76 5.33
CA LEU A 32 10.42 1.67 4.18
C LEU A 32 9.56 2.89 4.49
N LEU A 33 8.37 2.67 5.04
CA LEU A 33 7.45 3.75 5.39
C LEU A 33 8.02 4.61 6.51
N SER A 34 8.68 4.02 7.51
CA SER A 34 9.37 4.76 8.59
C SER A 34 10.59 5.52 8.11
N TYR A 35 11.18 5.12 6.99
CA TYR A 35 12.27 5.85 6.34
C TYR A 35 11.72 7.01 5.50
N CYS A 36 10.68 6.76 4.70
CA CYS A 36 10.03 7.77 3.84
C CYS A 36 9.29 8.85 4.63
N PHE A 37 8.76 8.49 5.80
CA PHE A 37 7.96 9.37 6.65
C PHE A 37 8.56 9.39 8.05
N ALA A 38 8.58 10.56 8.70
CA ALA A 38 9.01 10.65 10.09
C ALA A 38 8.09 9.79 11.00
N SER A 39 8.67 8.87 11.76
CA SER A 39 7.98 7.82 12.53
C SER A 39 6.93 8.30 13.53
N PHE A 40 6.97 9.57 13.93
CA PHE A 40 6.01 10.16 14.89
C PHE A 40 4.78 10.78 14.23
N LYS A 41 4.71 10.82 12.90
CA LYS A 41 3.61 11.46 12.15
C LYS A 41 2.61 10.46 11.57
N PHE A 42 2.82 9.17 11.77
CA PHE A 42 1.93 8.12 11.29
C PHE A 42 2.06 6.86 12.13
N TYR A 43 1.05 6.00 12.05
CA TYR A 43 1.15 4.61 12.49
C TYR A 43 0.57 3.69 11.41
N VAL A 44 1.17 2.51 11.32
CA VAL A 44 0.70 1.44 10.43
C VAL A 44 -0.14 0.50 11.29
N THR A 45 -1.35 0.19 10.85
CA THR A 45 -2.16 -0.85 11.49
C THR A 45 -2.68 -1.82 10.44
N LEU A 46 -2.91 -3.05 10.88
CA LEU A 46 -3.74 -3.97 10.11
C LEU A 46 -5.14 -3.38 10.00
N GLN A 47 -5.74 -3.49 8.83
CA GLN A 47 -7.17 -3.24 8.72
C GLN A 47 -7.90 -4.39 9.42
N SER A 48 -8.69 -4.07 10.44
CA SER A 48 -9.57 -5.05 11.07
C SER A 48 -10.56 -5.58 10.02
N PRO A 49 -10.87 -6.88 10.03
CA PRO A 49 -11.83 -7.46 9.09
C PRO A 49 -13.15 -6.70 9.14
N SER A 50 -13.81 -6.58 7.98
CA SER A 50 -15.14 -5.98 7.91
C SER A 50 -16.08 -6.75 8.84
N LYS A 51 -16.97 -6.04 9.56
CA LYS A 51 -17.96 -6.69 10.44
C LYS A 51 -18.94 -7.59 9.68
N ASP A 52 -19.02 -7.45 8.36
CA ASP A 52 -19.91 -8.21 7.48
C ASP A 52 -19.39 -9.62 7.12
N GLY A 53 -18.31 -10.09 7.77
CA GLY A 53 -17.86 -11.47 7.61
C GLY A 53 -17.28 -11.78 6.22
N SER A 54 -17.03 -10.76 5.39
CA SER A 54 -16.22 -10.96 4.19
C SER A 54 -14.80 -11.28 4.66
N LEU A 55 -14.35 -12.50 4.37
CA LEU A 55 -12.96 -12.96 4.47
C LEU A 55 -12.07 -12.22 3.46
N GLU A 56 -12.24 -10.91 3.28
CA GLU A 56 -11.22 -10.12 2.61
C GLU A 56 -9.99 -10.16 3.50
N LYS A 57 -8.94 -10.80 2.97
CA LYS A 57 -7.62 -10.94 3.60
C LYS A 57 -7.20 -9.62 4.23
N ILE A 58 -6.59 -9.75 5.41
CA ILE A 58 -6.06 -8.66 6.21
C ILE A 58 -5.02 -7.92 5.35
N ASN A 59 -5.39 -6.79 4.75
CA ASN A 59 -4.41 -5.91 4.11
C ASN A 59 -4.26 -4.62 4.94
N PHE A 60 -3.06 -4.05 4.88
CA PHE A 60 -2.64 -2.95 5.76
C PHE A 60 -3.40 -1.67 5.42
N ALA A 61 -3.57 -0.81 6.42
CA ALA A 61 -3.99 0.57 6.21
C ALA A 61 -3.07 1.46 7.04
N ILE A 62 -2.49 2.48 6.41
CA ILE A 62 -1.61 3.42 7.11
C ILE A 62 -2.41 4.65 7.50
N PHE A 63 -2.42 4.94 8.79
CA PHE A 63 -3.07 6.14 9.29
C PHE A 63 -1.98 7.15 9.58
N LEU A 64 -1.92 8.18 8.74
CA LEU A 64 -1.05 9.31 8.98
C LEU A 64 -1.75 10.23 9.97
N ILE A 65 -1.15 10.41 11.14
CA ILE A 65 -1.60 11.39 12.14
C ILE A 65 -1.13 12.75 11.60
N THR A 66 -1.93 13.33 10.71
CA THR A 66 -1.85 14.78 10.52
C THR A 66 -2.50 15.43 11.73
N SER A 67 -2.00 16.59 12.16
CA SER A 67 -2.39 17.31 13.39
C SER A 67 -3.88 17.69 13.53
N HIS A 68 -4.75 17.21 12.64
CA HIS A 68 -6.19 17.35 12.77
C HIS A 68 -6.75 16.25 13.66
N SER A 69 -7.62 16.65 14.58
CA SER A 69 -8.32 15.88 15.61
C SER A 69 -9.16 14.68 15.13
N SER A 70 -9.02 14.24 13.88
CA SER A 70 -9.72 13.08 13.33
C SER A 70 -8.70 12.05 12.84
N ASN A 71 -8.81 10.81 13.31
CA ASN A 71 -8.03 9.64 12.89
C ASN A 71 -8.38 9.27 11.44
N VAL A 72 -8.13 10.18 10.49
CA VAL A 72 -8.50 10.03 9.09
C VAL A 72 -7.29 9.48 8.32
N PRO A 73 -7.40 8.28 7.74
CA PRO A 73 -6.34 7.73 6.91
C PRO A 73 -6.11 8.61 5.68
N VAL A 74 -4.85 8.97 5.44
CA VAL A 74 -4.43 9.75 4.25
C VAL A 74 -3.72 8.89 3.21
N LEU A 75 -3.29 7.69 3.59
CA LEU A 75 -2.49 6.77 2.78
C LEU A 75 -2.96 5.32 2.98
N ILE A 76 -3.36 4.65 1.92
CA ILE A 76 -3.61 3.20 1.94
C ILE A 76 -2.39 2.48 1.39
N VAL A 77 -2.00 1.37 1.99
CA VAL A 77 -0.96 0.50 1.42
C VAL A 77 -1.45 -0.93 1.37
N GLU A 78 -1.57 -1.43 0.15
CA GLU A 78 -1.86 -2.82 -0.15
C GLU A 78 -0.52 -3.55 -0.31
N ILE A 79 -0.34 -4.69 0.36
CA ILE A 79 0.90 -5.48 0.28
C ILE A 79 0.53 -6.87 -0.23
N LYS A 80 1.19 -7.30 -1.30
CA LYS A 80 1.08 -8.63 -1.91
C LYS A 80 2.48 -9.23 -2.08
N ASP A 81 2.57 -10.55 -2.08
CA ASP A 81 3.81 -11.27 -2.36
C ASP A 81 4.10 -11.39 -3.87
N ASP A 82 5.26 -11.94 -4.20
CA ASP A 82 5.75 -12.04 -5.58
C ASP A 82 4.87 -12.93 -6.48
N SER A 83 4.06 -13.84 -5.91
CA SER A 83 3.21 -14.72 -6.71
C SER A 83 2.17 -13.95 -7.53
N GLN A 84 1.88 -12.71 -7.13
CA GLN A 84 0.89 -11.85 -7.79
C GLN A 84 1.50 -11.06 -8.95
N LEU A 85 2.83 -11.12 -9.16
CA LEU A 85 3.51 -10.40 -10.25
C LEU A 85 3.35 -11.09 -11.61
N GLU A 86 3.24 -12.42 -11.62
CA GLU A 86 3.22 -13.21 -12.87
C GLU A 86 1.86 -13.19 -13.57
N ASP A 87 0.81 -12.74 -12.88
CA ASP A 87 -0.55 -12.74 -13.38
C ASP A 87 -1.09 -11.31 -13.53
N ALA A 88 -1.40 -10.94 -14.77
CA ALA A 88 -1.98 -9.65 -15.10
C ALA A 88 -3.35 -9.43 -14.43
N GLU A 89 -4.12 -10.51 -14.18
CA GLU A 89 -5.39 -10.42 -13.45
C GLU A 89 -5.15 -10.11 -11.97
N SER A 90 -4.16 -10.73 -11.35
CA SER A 90 -3.72 -10.44 -9.97
C SER A 90 -3.27 -8.98 -9.80
N LEU A 91 -2.45 -8.47 -10.72
CA LEU A 91 -2.04 -7.06 -10.74
C LEU A 91 -3.25 -6.12 -10.87
N TYR A 92 -4.19 -6.46 -11.74
CA TYR A 92 -5.41 -5.68 -11.95
C TYR A 92 -6.32 -5.72 -10.72
N SER A 93 -6.47 -6.89 -10.10
CA SER A 93 -7.22 -7.09 -8.87
C SER A 93 -6.65 -6.28 -7.71
N ALA A 94 -5.33 -6.24 -7.56
CA ALA A 94 -4.66 -5.40 -6.55
C ALA A 94 -4.95 -3.90 -6.77
N GLY A 95 -4.93 -3.45 -8.03
CA GLY A 95 -5.33 -2.09 -8.38
C GLY A 95 -6.79 -1.78 -8.07
N GLN A 96 -7.69 -2.73 -8.37
CA GLN A 96 -9.11 -2.59 -8.05
C GLN A 96 -9.39 -2.58 -6.54
N GLN A 97 -8.62 -3.32 -5.74
CA GLN A 97 -8.72 -3.27 -4.28
C GLN A 97 -8.41 -1.86 -3.75
N ILE A 98 -7.36 -1.21 -4.25
CA ILE A 98 -7.06 0.19 -3.86
C ILE A 98 -8.15 1.15 -4.33
N CYS A 99 -8.64 1.02 -5.57
CA CYS A 99 -9.72 1.86 -6.09
C CYS A 99 -11.00 1.72 -5.23
N SER A 100 -11.41 0.49 -4.92
CA SER A 100 -12.56 0.20 -4.06
C SER A 100 -12.42 0.81 -2.66
N ARG A 101 -11.22 0.78 -2.08
CA ARG A 101 -10.94 1.42 -0.79
C ARG A 101 -11.10 2.94 -0.85
N PHE A 102 -10.66 3.59 -1.94
CA PHE A 102 -10.90 5.02 -2.12
C PHE A 102 -12.38 5.37 -2.23
N LEU A 103 -13.19 4.52 -2.87
CA LEU A 103 -14.64 4.75 -2.96
C LEU A 103 -15.30 4.76 -1.57
N VAL A 104 -14.90 3.84 -0.69
CA VAL A 104 -15.38 3.81 0.71
C VAL A 104 -14.96 5.09 1.46
N MET A 105 -13.74 5.57 1.21
CA MET A 105 -13.19 6.78 1.83
C MET A 105 -13.80 8.08 1.31
N PHE A 106 -14.19 8.16 0.04
CA PHE A 106 -14.80 9.36 -0.55
C PHE A 106 -16.06 9.81 0.19
N ASN A 107 -16.79 8.86 0.76
CA ASN A 107 -18.02 9.15 1.49
C ASN A 107 -17.77 9.54 2.96
N LYS A 108 -16.54 9.43 3.46
CA LYS A 108 -16.19 9.56 4.89
C LYS A 108 -15.13 10.62 5.19
N HIS A 109 -14.43 11.17 4.19
CA HIS A 109 -13.25 12.00 4.42
C HIS A 109 -13.34 13.40 3.84
N LEU A 110 -12.84 14.36 4.63
CA LEU A 110 -12.79 15.79 4.31
C LEU A 110 -11.51 16.20 3.56
N LEU A 111 -10.54 15.29 3.42
CA LEU A 111 -9.27 15.62 2.77
C LEU A 111 -9.46 15.72 1.25
N PRO A 112 -8.93 16.76 0.59
CA PRO A 112 -9.06 16.95 -0.86
C PRO A 112 -8.28 15.89 -1.67
N ARG A 113 -7.32 15.21 -1.03
CA ARG A 113 -6.42 14.25 -1.68
C ARG A 113 -6.14 13.07 -0.75
N LEU A 114 -6.15 11.87 -1.31
CA LEU A 114 -5.73 10.63 -0.66
C LEU A 114 -4.68 9.94 -1.52
N TRP A 115 -3.82 9.14 -0.89
CA TRP A 115 -2.78 8.37 -1.55
C TRP A 115 -2.98 6.87 -1.30
N GLY A 116 -2.51 6.07 -2.24
CA GLY A 116 -2.60 4.62 -2.21
C GLY A 116 -1.31 4.04 -2.78
N ILE A 117 -0.82 2.94 -2.23
CA ILE A 117 0.33 2.22 -2.77
C ILE A 117 -0.04 0.75 -2.85
N SER A 118 0.14 0.15 -4.03
CA SER A 118 0.13 -1.31 -4.19
C SER A 118 1.57 -1.77 -4.22
N LEU A 119 2.02 -2.43 -3.16
CA LEU A 119 3.33 -3.07 -3.05
C LEU A 119 3.14 -4.54 -3.40
N ILE A 120 3.79 -5.00 -4.46
CA ILE A 120 3.73 -6.39 -4.91
C ILE A 120 5.17 -6.87 -5.04
N GLY A 121 5.60 -7.69 -4.09
CA GLY A 121 7.00 -8.06 -3.98
C GLY A 121 7.92 -6.84 -3.84
N MET A 122 8.84 -6.69 -4.78
CA MET A 122 9.77 -5.55 -4.87
C MET A 122 9.28 -4.42 -5.81
N SER A 123 8.04 -4.50 -6.28
CA SER A 123 7.43 -3.52 -7.18
C SER A 123 6.39 -2.67 -6.47
N ALA A 124 6.24 -1.43 -6.91
CA ALA A 124 5.24 -0.52 -6.37
C ALA A 124 4.43 0.17 -7.46
N CYS A 125 3.12 0.33 -7.21
CA CYS A 125 2.24 1.20 -7.99
C CYS A 125 1.62 2.26 -7.06
N ILE A 126 1.74 3.53 -7.44
CA ILE A 126 1.27 4.66 -6.62
C ILE A 126 -0.05 5.17 -7.21
N TYR A 127 -1.04 5.28 -6.34
CA TYR A 127 -2.36 5.80 -6.64
C TYR A 127 -2.61 7.13 -5.93
N ARG A 128 -3.29 8.03 -6.63
CA ARG A 128 -3.71 9.33 -6.13
C ARG A 128 -5.20 9.50 -6.36
N ALA A 129 -5.93 9.70 -5.29
CA ALA A 129 -7.36 9.98 -5.34
C ALA A 129 -7.64 11.47 -5.08
N ASN A 130 -8.49 12.06 -5.92
CA ASN A 130 -9.07 13.38 -5.73
C ASN A 130 -10.50 13.22 -5.23
N THR A 131 -10.77 13.62 -4.00
CA THR A 131 -12.06 13.41 -3.34
C THR A 131 -13.15 14.33 -3.89
N ALA A 132 -12.81 15.56 -4.26
CA ALA A 132 -13.74 16.52 -4.86
C ALA A 132 -14.27 16.05 -6.22
N LYS A 133 -13.40 15.46 -7.05
CA LYS A 133 -13.76 14.90 -8.35
C LYS A 133 -14.19 13.43 -8.30
N LYS A 134 -14.03 12.78 -7.15
CA LYS A 134 -14.19 11.32 -6.96
C LYS A 134 -13.43 10.50 -8.02
N GLN A 135 -12.18 10.88 -8.30
CA GLN A 135 -11.34 10.28 -9.33
C GLN A 135 -10.07 9.68 -8.72
N VAL A 136 -9.66 8.52 -9.22
CA VAL A 136 -8.41 7.83 -8.84
C VAL A 136 -7.50 7.73 -10.06
N ASN A 137 -6.20 7.97 -9.87
CA ASN A 137 -5.17 7.82 -10.90
C ASN A 137 -4.02 6.96 -10.36
N PRO A 138 -3.50 5.98 -11.13
CA PRO A 138 -4.01 5.52 -12.42
C PRO A 138 -5.41 4.89 -12.29
N LEU A 139 -6.18 4.94 -13.38
CA LEU A 139 -7.49 4.28 -13.46
C LEU A 139 -7.28 2.77 -13.59
N SER A 140 -7.15 2.07 -12.45
CA SER A 140 -7.11 0.60 -12.26
C SER A 140 -6.14 -0.23 -13.11
N ARG A 141 -5.48 0.33 -14.13
CA ARG A 141 -4.49 -0.36 -14.95
C ARG A 141 -3.19 -0.47 -14.15
N PRO A 142 -2.72 -1.69 -13.86
CA PRO A 142 -1.42 -1.85 -13.23
C PRO A 142 -0.35 -1.50 -14.25
N CYS A 143 0.50 -0.57 -13.88
CA CYS A 143 1.86 -0.55 -14.37
C CYS A 143 2.71 -0.69 -13.11
N PRO A 144 3.39 -1.83 -12.87
CA PRO A 144 4.52 -1.84 -11.95
C PRO A 144 5.60 -0.96 -12.58
N THR A 145 5.51 0.35 -12.40
CA THR A 145 6.40 1.32 -13.06
C THR A 145 7.68 1.53 -12.25
N LEU A 146 7.70 1.12 -10.98
CA LEU A 146 8.87 1.18 -10.11
C LEU A 146 9.24 -0.22 -9.63
N HIS A 147 10.37 -0.73 -10.13
CA HIS A 147 11.19 -1.62 -9.33
C HIS A 147 11.83 -0.79 -8.23
N MET A 148 11.49 -1.08 -6.96
CA MET A 148 12.00 -0.28 -5.86
C MET A 148 13.52 -0.40 -5.73
N PHE A 149 14.14 -1.51 -6.15
CA PHE A 149 15.56 -1.79 -5.86
C PHE A 149 16.44 -2.12 -7.06
N CYS A 150 16.03 -1.81 -8.29
CA CYS A 150 16.91 -1.94 -9.44
C CYS A 150 17.97 -0.82 -9.42
N CYS A 151 19.23 -1.20 -9.22
CA CYS A 151 20.40 -0.44 -9.64
C CYS A 151 20.93 -1.05 -10.94
#